data_AF-F7NW56-F1
#
_entry.id   AF-F7NW56-F1
#
_cell.length_a   1.000
_cell.length_b   1.000
_cell.length_c   1.000
_cell.angle_alpha   90.00
_cell.angle_beta   90.00
_cell.angle_gamma   90.00
#
_symmetry.space_group_name_H-M   'P 1'
#
loop_
_entity.id
_entity.type
_entity.pdbx_description
1 polymer ?
#
loop_
_entity_poly.entity_id
_entity_poly.type
_entity_poly.pdbx_seq_one_letter_code
_entity_poly.pdbx_strand_id
1 'polypeptide(L)'
;MDRKNKVNKGIALETHTINSISELINYTNWHALMDVTLYRGQPSTKRNLLPGIARKSPVTNSLVKEQEQLRQLRLLAGNLIERPDVSDLELMVLAQHHGLKTRLLDWTTNPLIALWFACQSDSAENTDGWMYSLYTHGVCNCSGQLILATSL
;
A
#
# COMPACT_ATOMS: atom_id res chain seq x y z
N MET A 1 3.92 36.30 21.34
CA MET A 1 3.35 36.78 20.05
C MET A 1 3.42 35.65 19.06
N ASP A 2 2.26 35.12 18.75
CA ASP A 2 2.00 33.81 18.18
C ASP A 2 2.48 33.65 16.73
N ARG A 3 3.28 32.63 16.47
CA ARG A 3 3.42 32.08 15.13
C ARG A 3 2.26 31.10 14.90
N LYS A 4 1.23 31.62 14.23
CA LYS A 4 0.10 30.85 13.70
C LYS A 4 0.62 29.66 12.90
N ASN A 5 0.51 28.46 13.48
CA ASN A 5 0.69 27.21 12.75
C ASN A 5 -0.50 27.06 11.78
N LYS A 6 -0.21 27.19 10.48
CA LYS A 6 -1.12 26.78 9.41
C LYS A 6 -1.43 25.30 9.63
N VAL A 7 -2.67 25.00 10.03
CA VAL A 7 -3.23 23.66 10.04
C VAL A 7 -3.32 23.20 8.58
N ASN A 8 -2.28 22.53 8.09
CA ASN A 8 -2.41 21.67 6.93
C ASN A 8 -3.40 20.58 7.35
N LYS A 9 -4.54 20.45 6.66
CA LYS A 9 -5.42 19.26 6.72
C LYS A 9 -4.65 18.07 6.12
N GLY A 10 -3.58 17.65 6.79
CA GLY A 10 -2.86 16.42 6.52
C GLY A 10 -3.59 15.30 7.24
N ILE A 11 -3.69 14.15 6.56
CA ILE A 11 -4.14 12.89 7.16
C ILE A 11 -3.27 12.67 8.41
N ALA A 12 -3.87 12.70 9.60
CA ALA A 12 -3.15 12.41 10.84
C ALA A 12 -2.75 10.93 10.79
N LEU A 13 -1.46 10.63 10.91
CA LEU A 13 -0.97 9.25 10.99
C LEU A 13 -0.77 8.93 12.47
N GLU A 14 -1.59 8.04 13.02
CA GLU A 14 -1.36 7.46 14.34
C GLU A 14 -0.52 6.17 14.21
N THR A 15 0.47 6.03 15.08
CA THR A 15 1.35 4.85 15.12
C THR A 15 1.20 4.14 16.44
N HIS A 16 0.91 2.84 16.41
CA HIS A 16 0.83 1.98 17.57
C HIS A 16 1.88 0.88 17.46
N THR A 17 2.66 0.63 18.50
CA THR A 17 3.65 -0.44 18.53
C THR A 17 2.99 -1.72 19.04
N ILE A 18 3.18 -2.84 18.33
CA ILE A 18 2.56 -4.11 18.70
C ILE A 18 3.67 -5.11 19.01
N ASN A 19 3.68 -5.66 20.22
CA ASN A 19 4.75 -6.56 20.67
C ASN A 19 4.35 -8.03 20.61
N SER A 20 3.09 -8.33 20.31
CA SER A 20 2.56 -9.70 20.30
C SER A 20 1.46 -9.88 19.26
N ILE A 21 1.39 -11.09 18.69
CA ILE A 21 0.31 -11.50 17.79
C ILE A 21 -1.06 -11.39 18.48
N SER A 22 -1.13 -11.71 19.78
CA SER A 22 -2.39 -11.58 20.54
C SER A 22 -2.87 -10.13 20.62
N GLU A 23 -1.93 -9.19 20.79
CA GLU A 23 -2.22 -7.75 20.79
C GLU A 23 -2.71 -7.31 19.40
N LEU A 24 -2.07 -7.78 18.32
CA LEU A 24 -2.50 -7.52 16.94
C LEU A 24 -3.93 -8.00 16.67
N ILE A 25 -4.26 -9.23 17.08
CA ILE A 25 -5.59 -9.81 16.83
C ILE A 25 -6.66 -9.02 17.57
N ASN A 26 -6.42 -8.67 18.84
CA ASN A 26 -7.36 -7.86 19.61
C ASN A 26 -7.58 -6.49 18.98
N TYR A 27 -6.50 -5.86 18.52
CA TYR A 27 -6.54 -4.57 17.84
C TYR A 27 -7.34 -4.66 16.52
N THR A 28 -7.00 -5.60 15.65
CA THR A 28 -7.64 -5.73 14.33
C THR A 28 -9.11 -6.14 14.44
N ASN A 29 -9.47 -7.00 15.40
CA ASN A 29 -10.87 -7.37 15.66
C ASN A 29 -11.72 -6.18 16.09
N TRP A 30 -11.19 -5.32 16.97
CA TRP A 30 -11.91 -4.12 17.41
C TRP A 30 -12.29 -3.24 16.22
N HIS A 31 -11.36 -3.05 15.28
CA HIS A 31 -11.58 -2.21 14.11
C HIS A 31 -12.40 -2.89 13.01
N ALA A 32 -12.23 -4.19 12.80
CA ALA A 32 -12.98 -4.96 11.80
C ALA A 32 -14.48 -5.04 12.11
N LEU A 33 -14.88 -4.84 13.38
CA LEU A 33 -16.29 -4.76 13.78
C LEU A 33 -16.96 -3.44 13.37
N MET A 34 -16.18 -2.38 13.15
CA MET A 34 -16.71 -1.04 12.86
C MET A 34 -16.75 -0.77 11.36
N ASP A 35 -15.69 -1.13 10.63
CA ASP A 35 -15.54 -0.83 9.21
C ASP A 35 -14.77 -1.89 8.44
N VAL A 36 -14.94 -1.87 7.10
CA VAL A 36 -14.06 -2.61 6.20
C VAL A 36 -12.66 -2.01 6.28
N THR A 37 -11.71 -2.81 6.77
CA THR A 37 -10.32 -2.43 6.96
C THR A 37 -9.44 -3.16 5.95
N LEU A 38 -8.60 -2.41 5.24
CA LEU A 38 -7.56 -2.94 4.36
C LEU A 38 -6.20 -2.84 5.05
N TYR A 39 -5.39 -3.88 4.93
CA TYR A 39 -4.08 -3.99 5.54
C TYR A 39 -2.99 -4.11 4.49
N ARG A 40 -1.78 -3.61 4.79
CA ARG A 40 -0.59 -3.77 3.95
C ARG A 40 0.65 -3.93 4.79
N GLY A 41 1.40 -5.01 4.56
CA GLY A 41 2.72 -5.21 5.16
C GLY A 41 3.83 -4.55 4.37
N GLN A 42 4.81 -4.00 5.07
CA GLN A 42 6.01 -3.42 4.49
C GLN A 42 7.22 -3.73 5.38
N PRO A 43 8.23 -4.46 4.87
CA PRO A 43 9.45 -4.72 5.62
C PRO A 43 10.25 -3.44 5.88
N SER A 44 10.96 -3.41 7.01
CA SER A 44 11.55 -2.24 7.66
C SER A 44 12.39 -1.32 6.77
N THR A 45 13.08 -1.91 5.78
CA THR A 45 14.08 -1.21 4.97
C THR A 45 13.54 0.02 4.22
N LYS A 46 12.22 0.15 4.05
CA LYS A 46 11.59 1.27 3.33
C LYS A 46 10.26 1.68 3.98
N ARG A 47 10.32 2.66 4.87
CA ARG A 47 9.18 3.27 5.59
C ARG A 47 8.24 4.10 4.70
N ASN A 48 8.19 3.84 3.39
CA ASN A 48 7.46 4.65 2.43
C ASN A 48 6.33 3.86 1.75
N LEU A 49 5.17 4.50 1.61
CA LEU A 49 4.06 4.01 0.78
C LEU A 49 4.31 4.31 -0.70
N LEU A 50 5.55 4.15 -1.15
CA LEU A 50 5.89 4.33 -2.54
C LEU A 50 5.64 3.03 -3.30
N PRO A 51 4.84 3.09 -4.39
CA PRO A 51 4.67 1.96 -5.26
C PRO A 51 5.99 1.60 -5.94
N GLY A 52 6.11 0.37 -6.41
CA GLY A 52 7.36 -0.19 -6.94
C GLY A 52 8.05 0.74 -7.94
N ILE A 53 7.27 1.38 -8.82
CA ILE A 53 7.78 2.28 -9.86
C ILE A 53 8.44 3.55 -9.31
N ALA A 54 7.89 4.10 -8.21
CA ALA A 54 8.37 5.34 -7.60
C ALA A 54 9.52 5.11 -6.60
N ARG A 55 9.79 3.87 -6.19
CA ARG A 55 10.83 3.55 -5.17
C ARG A 55 12.25 3.97 -5.57
N LYS A 56 12.60 3.94 -6.87
CA LYS A 56 13.95 4.31 -7.34
C LYS A 56 14.12 5.82 -7.51
N SER A 57 13.06 6.52 -7.88
CA SER A 57 13.10 7.96 -8.18
C SER A 57 11.83 8.64 -7.65
N PRO A 58 11.74 8.88 -6.32
CA PRO A 58 10.52 9.36 -5.68
C PRO A 58 10.05 10.73 -6.15
N VAL A 59 10.98 11.60 -6.56
CA VAL A 59 10.71 12.98 -6.99
C VAL A 59 10.31 13.05 -8.47
N THR A 60 10.67 12.03 -9.25
CA THR A 60 10.43 12.01 -10.69
C THR A 60 9.02 11.53 -10.99
N ASN A 61 8.30 12.27 -11.85
CA ASN A 61 7.00 11.84 -12.33
C ASN A 61 7.13 10.55 -13.15
N SER A 62 6.83 9.43 -12.51
CA SER A 62 6.93 8.10 -13.10
C SER A 62 5.72 7.72 -13.96
N LEU A 63 4.67 8.55 -13.97
CA LEU A 63 3.41 8.27 -14.67
C LEU A 63 3.61 8.16 -16.18
N VAL A 64 4.38 9.07 -16.78
CA VAL A 64 4.63 9.09 -18.24
C VAL A 64 5.35 7.81 -18.66
N LYS A 65 6.34 7.38 -17.88
CA LYS A 65 7.09 6.16 -18.13
C LYS A 65 6.19 4.91 -18.00
N GLU A 66 5.36 4.86 -16.96
CA GLU A 66 4.41 3.77 -16.76
C GLU A 66 3.41 3.68 -17.92
N GLN A 67 2.83 4.81 -18.32
CA GLN A 67 1.88 4.87 -19.43
C GLN A 67 2.50 4.36 -20.74
N GLU A 68 3.74 4.75 -21.02
CA GLU A 68 4.43 4.24 -22.20
C GLU A 68 4.69 2.73 -22.10
N GLN A 69 5.11 2.22 -20.94
CA GLN A 69 5.31 0.79 -20.74
C GLN A 69 4.00 -0.01 -20.87
N LEU A 70 2.89 0.50 -20.34
CA LEU A 70 1.57 -0.10 -20.49
C LEU A 70 1.08 -0.05 -21.95
N ARG A 71 1.35 1.04 -22.67
CA ARG A 71 1.05 1.14 -24.11
C ARG A 71 1.81 0.09 -24.92
N GLN A 72 3.10 -0.09 -24.64
CA GLN A 72 3.92 -1.13 -25.27
C GLN A 72 3.40 -2.53 -24.91
N LEU A 73 3.03 -2.76 -23.65
CA LEU A 73 2.44 -4.02 -23.23
C LEU A 73 1.15 -4.30 -24.02
N ARG A 74 0.25 -3.33 -24.18
CA ARG A 74 -0.95 -3.47 -25.01
C ARG A 74 -0.68 -3.89 -26.45
N LEU A 75 0.37 -3.33 -27.06
CA LEU A 75 0.73 -3.64 -28.45
C LEU A 75 1.37 -5.03 -28.59
N LEU A 76 2.16 -5.46 -27.60
CA LEU A 76 2.97 -6.67 -27.68
C LEU A 76 2.30 -7.89 -27.03
N ALA A 77 1.40 -7.68 -26.08
CA ALA A 77 0.76 -8.73 -25.28
C ALA A 77 -0.43 -9.40 -25.98
N GLY A 78 -0.40 -9.51 -27.32
CA GLY A 78 -1.52 -10.06 -28.11
C GLY A 78 -1.97 -11.46 -27.67
N ASN A 79 -1.06 -12.29 -27.17
CA ASN A 79 -1.39 -13.63 -26.63
C ASN A 79 -1.64 -13.63 -25.11
N LEU A 80 -1.30 -12.55 -24.41
CA LEU A 80 -1.46 -12.39 -22.96
C LEU A 80 -2.79 -11.70 -22.62
N ILE A 81 -3.33 -10.92 -23.56
CA ILE A 81 -4.56 -10.16 -23.45
C ILE A 81 -5.63 -10.95 -24.21
N GLU A 82 -6.43 -11.73 -23.47
CA GLU A 82 -7.50 -12.56 -24.07
C GLU A 82 -8.60 -11.72 -24.72
N ARG A 83 -8.76 -10.47 -24.29
CA ARG A 83 -9.81 -9.57 -24.75
C ARG A 83 -9.26 -8.20 -25.17
N PRO A 84 -9.68 -7.64 -26.30
CA PRO A 84 -9.17 -6.35 -26.78
C PRO A 84 -9.57 -5.16 -25.89
N ASP A 85 -10.57 -5.32 -25.00
CA ASP A 85 -11.13 -4.27 -24.15
C ASP A 85 -10.61 -4.27 -22.70
N VAL A 86 -9.43 -4.84 -22.45
CA VAL A 86 -8.79 -4.84 -21.12
C VAL A 86 -8.59 -3.42 -20.59
N SER A 87 -9.15 -3.17 -19.41
CA SER A 87 -9.06 -1.89 -18.71
C SER A 87 -7.62 -1.56 -18.32
N ASP A 88 -7.33 -0.27 -18.07
CA ASP A 88 -6.01 0.14 -17.58
C ASP A 88 -5.64 -0.55 -16.27
N LEU A 89 -6.62 -0.81 -15.40
CA LEU A 89 -6.39 -1.47 -14.11
C LEU A 89 -5.99 -2.93 -14.29
N GLU A 90 -6.75 -3.68 -15.09
CA GLU A 90 -6.43 -5.08 -15.40
C GLU A 90 -5.07 -5.20 -16.09
N LEU A 91 -4.76 -4.28 -17.01
CA LEU A 91 -3.46 -4.24 -17.66
C LEU A 91 -2.33 -3.95 -16.66
N MET A 92 -2.53 -3.06 -15.70
CA MET A 92 -1.56 -2.81 -14.62
C MET A 92 -1.37 -4.05 -13.73
N VAL A 93 -2.43 -4.78 -13.41
CA VAL A 93 -2.35 -6.03 -12.63
C VAL A 93 -1.57 -7.08 -13.41
N LEU A 94 -1.87 -7.25 -14.70
CA LEU A 94 -1.14 -8.16 -15.59
C LEU A 94 0.34 -7.77 -15.68
N ALA A 95 0.63 -6.48 -15.85
CA ALA A 95 1.99 -5.98 -15.91
C ALA A 95 2.76 -6.30 -14.60
N GLN A 96 2.11 -6.10 -13.44
CA GLN A 96 2.68 -6.41 -12.14
C GLN A 96 2.94 -7.91 -11.96
N HIS A 97 2.04 -8.77 -12.45
CA HIS A 97 2.21 -10.23 -12.45
C HIS A 97 3.45 -10.66 -13.26
N HIS A 98 3.76 -9.97 -14.34
CA HIS A 98 4.96 -10.19 -15.17
C HIS A 98 6.20 -9.38 -14.72
N GLY A 99 6.16 -8.77 -13.53
CA GLY A 99 7.31 -8.09 -12.93
C GLY A 99 7.53 -6.64 -13.38
N LEU A 100 6.62 -6.07 -14.18
CA LEU A 100 6.64 -4.64 -14.47
C LEU A 100 6.20 -3.87 -13.21
N LYS A 101 6.97 -2.86 -12.84
CA LYS A 101 6.63 -2.01 -11.70
C LYS A 101 5.57 -1.01 -12.09
N THR A 102 4.42 -1.06 -11.42
CA THR A 102 3.31 -0.13 -11.60
C THR A 102 3.16 0.79 -10.39
N ARG A 103 2.19 1.71 -10.46
CA ARG A 103 1.74 2.55 -9.34
C ARG A 103 0.80 1.83 -8.36
N LEU A 104 0.43 0.57 -8.64
CA LEU A 104 -0.45 -0.19 -7.76
C LEU A 104 0.25 -0.54 -6.45
N LEU A 105 -0.55 -0.58 -5.39
CA LEU A 105 -0.16 -1.06 -4.07
C LEU A 105 -1.08 -2.23 -3.71
N ASP A 106 -0.46 -3.32 -3.25
CA ASP A 106 -1.18 -4.50 -2.77
C ASP A 106 -1.73 -4.21 -1.36
N TRP A 107 -3.04 -4.36 -1.22
CA TRP A 107 -3.76 -4.30 0.05
C TRP A 107 -4.55 -5.59 0.22
N THR A 108 -4.68 -6.06 1.46
CA THR A 108 -5.37 -7.30 1.80
C THR A 108 -6.37 -7.05 2.92
N THR A 109 -7.51 -7.73 2.92
CA THR A 109 -8.46 -7.69 4.05
C THR A 109 -8.00 -8.56 5.22
N ASN A 110 -7.00 -9.42 5.03
CA ASN A 110 -6.49 -10.30 6.08
C ASN A 110 -5.25 -9.68 6.75
N PRO A 111 -5.33 -9.28 8.05
CA PRO A 111 -4.21 -8.65 8.74
C PRO A 111 -3.01 -9.59 8.92
N LEU A 112 -3.21 -10.91 8.97
CA LEU A 112 -2.11 -11.87 9.10
C LEU A 112 -1.30 -11.99 7.81
N ILE A 113 -1.92 -11.81 6.64
CA ILE A 113 -1.21 -11.75 5.36
C ILE A 113 -0.34 -10.48 5.32
N ALA A 114 -0.89 -9.35 5.76
CA ALA A 114 -0.13 -8.11 5.87
C ALA A 114 1.04 -8.24 6.86
N LEU A 115 0.81 -8.86 8.02
CA LEU A 115 1.85 -9.16 9.00
C LEU A 115 2.99 -9.98 8.37
N TRP A 116 2.65 -11.05 7.65
CA TRP A 116 3.65 -11.90 6.99
C TRP A 116 4.54 -11.12 6.02
N PHE A 117 3.96 -10.22 5.21
CA PHE A 117 4.73 -9.34 4.33
C PHE A 117 5.61 -8.35 5.11
N ALA A 118 5.16 -7.86 6.27
CA ALA A 118 5.95 -6.96 7.10
C ALA A 118 7.19 -7.65 7.69
N CYS A 119 7.08 -8.95 8.00
CA CYS A 119 8.18 -9.77 8.52
C CYS A 119 9.13 -10.30 7.44
N GLN A 120 8.87 -10.04 6.15
CA GLN A 120 9.65 -10.58 5.04
C GLN A 120 10.88 -9.71 4.70
N SER A 121 11.63 -9.27 5.72
CA SER A 121 12.93 -8.62 5.55
C SER A 121 14.05 -9.65 5.36
N ASP A 122 15.11 -9.27 4.66
CA ASP A 122 16.34 -10.07 4.64
C ASP A 122 16.83 -10.20 6.08
N SER A 123 16.95 -11.44 6.54
CA SER A 123 17.19 -11.87 7.93
C SER A 123 18.48 -11.34 8.58
N ALA A 124 19.24 -10.49 7.88
CA ALA A 124 20.46 -9.86 8.36
C ALA A 124 20.20 -8.60 9.20
N GLU A 125 19.03 -7.97 9.05
CA GLU A 125 18.70 -6.71 9.74
C GLU A 125 17.55 -6.93 10.73
N ASN A 126 17.88 -7.00 12.04
CA ASN A 126 16.92 -7.03 13.15
C ASN A 126 16.19 -5.67 13.24
N THR A 127 15.25 -5.46 12.34
CA THR A 127 14.63 -4.17 12.06
C THR A 127 13.12 -4.31 12.02
N ASP A 128 12.43 -3.38 12.67
CA ASP A 128 10.99 -3.48 12.86
C ASP A 128 10.21 -3.37 11.54
N GLY A 129 9.28 -4.29 11.32
CA GLY A 129 8.36 -4.25 10.19
C GLY A 129 7.30 -3.15 10.35
N TRP A 130 6.64 -2.78 9.25
CA TRP A 130 5.51 -1.84 9.27
C TRP A 130 4.25 -2.52 8.73
N MET A 131 3.15 -2.48 9.48
CA MET A 131 1.83 -2.83 8.97
C MET A 131 0.96 -1.58 8.89
N TYR A 132 0.40 -1.34 7.70
CA TYR A 132 -0.54 -0.27 7.43
C TYR A 132 -1.98 -0.76 7.49
N SER A 133 -2.86 0.07 8.06
CA SER A 133 -4.31 -0.15 8.02
C SER A 133 -4.99 1.05 7.36
N LEU A 134 -6.02 0.78 6.55
CA LEU A 134 -6.83 1.77 5.87
C LEU A 134 -8.29 1.47 6.18
N TYR A 135 -8.93 2.41 6.87
CA TYR A 135 -10.35 2.31 7.23
C TYR A 135 -11.18 2.87 6.09
N THR A 136 -12.06 2.04 5.54
CA THR A 136 -13.04 2.47 4.56
C THR A 136 -14.37 2.64 5.30
N HIS A 137 -14.58 3.83 5.87
CA HIS A 137 -15.89 4.18 6.44
C HIS A 137 -16.95 4.05 5.34
N GLY A 138 -18.02 3.32 5.66
CA GLY A 138 -19.11 3.05 4.73
C GLY A 138 -19.63 4.32 4.05
N VAL A 139 -19.50 4.34 2.71
CA VAL A 139 -20.36 5.06 1.77
C VAL A 139 -20.78 6.47 2.23
N CYS A 140 -19.88 7.45 2.20
CA CYS A 140 -20.11 8.87 1.88
C CYS A 140 -18.89 9.70 2.33
N ASN A 141 -18.26 10.41 1.39
CA ASN A 141 -17.02 11.19 1.51
C ASN A 141 -15.72 10.40 1.71
N CYS A 142 -14.90 10.42 0.66
CA CYS A 142 -13.53 9.94 0.62
C CYS A 142 -12.60 10.73 1.57
N SER A 143 -12.77 10.58 2.88
CA SER A 143 -11.71 10.85 3.86
C SER A 143 -11.06 9.52 4.19
N GLY A 144 -10.24 9.02 3.25
CA GLY A 144 -9.40 7.85 3.49
C GLY A 144 -8.45 8.16 4.64
N GLN A 145 -8.81 7.69 5.83
CA GLN A 145 -7.96 7.71 7.00
C GLN A 145 -6.97 6.55 6.83
N LEU A 146 -5.86 6.84 6.15
CA LEU A 146 -4.73 5.95 6.06
C LEU A 146 -4.03 5.97 7.42
N ILE A 147 -4.31 4.99 8.29
CA ILE A 147 -3.70 4.91 9.62
C ILE A 147 -3.52 3.46 10.02
N LEU A 148 -2.29 2.98 9.90
CA LEU A 148 -1.45 2.58 11.02
C LEU A 148 -0.06 2.38 10.43
N ALA A 149 0.96 2.44 11.23
CA ALA A 149 2.27 1.96 10.82
C ALA A 149 2.76 1.32 12.11
N THR A 150 2.57 0.01 12.25
CA THR A 150 2.93 -0.71 13.48
C THR A 150 4.32 -1.30 13.32
N SER A 151 5.26 -0.86 14.16
CA SER A 151 6.51 -1.57 14.45
C SER A 151 6.15 -2.90 15.10
N LEU A 152 6.75 -3.98 14.59
CA LEU A 152 6.80 -5.32 15.20
C LEU A 152 8.24 -5.68 15.52
#